data_AF-A0A2L0CUP8-F1
#
_entry.id   AF-A0A2L0CUP8-F1
#
_cell.length_a   1.000
_cell.length_b   1.000
_cell.length_c   1.000
_cell.angle_alpha   90.00
_cell.angle_beta   90.00
_cell.angle_gamma   90.00
#
_symmetry.space_group_name_H-M   'P 1'
#
loop_
_entity.id
_entity.type
_entity.pdbx_description
1 polymer ?
#
loop_
_entity_poly.entity_id
_entity_poly.type
_entity_poly.pdbx_seq_one_letter_code
_entity_poly.pdbx_strand_id
1 'polypeptide(L)'
;PLVNATLETLLRFLNWIPLGYIFETKLINTLIFKFLPVPMFRNVTLKCITEIAGVNASNYDEVFKNLFTQTMAQLEIMLPLQTDIRSAYACGQDQDQNFIQNLALFLCTFLKDHGGLVENFVQNLRNALHYLVLISAVDEVEIFKICLEYWNALTSELYREVPYVSTQHILYSSNARRLLYQEVLNKVRYIMISRMAKPEEVLVVENDNGEVVREFMKDTDSINLYKNMRETLVYLTHLDYADTERIMTDKLQNQVNGTEWSWKNLNTLCWAIGSISGAMHEEDEKRFLVTVIKDLLGLCEQKRGKDNKAIIASNIMYVVGQYPRFLRAHWKFLKTVVNKLFEFMHETHDGVQD
;
A
#
# COMPACT_ATOMS: atom_id res chain seq x y z
N PRO A 1 -35.96 10.89 -3.56
CA PRO A 1 -36.61 11.26 -2.27
C PRO A 1 -36.06 12.59 -1.74
N LEU A 2 -36.91 13.43 -1.13
CA LEU A 2 -36.54 14.77 -0.65
C LEU A 2 -35.27 14.78 0.22
N VAL A 3 -35.17 13.83 1.17
CA VAL A 3 -34.02 13.71 2.08
C VAL A 3 -32.69 13.54 1.33
N ASN A 4 -32.66 12.71 0.28
CA ASN A 4 -31.45 12.52 -0.51
C ASN A 4 -31.03 13.81 -1.22
N ALA A 5 -32.00 14.53 -1.81
CA ALA A 5 -31.73 15.81 -2.45
C ALA A 5 -31.23 16.86 -1.43
N THR A 6 -31.74 16.85 -0.20
CA THR A 6 -31.25 17.71 0.89
C THR A 6 -29.82 17.38 1.28
N LEU A 7 -29.46 16.09 1.40
CA LEU A 7 -28.09 15.67 1.75
C LEU A 7 -27.09 15.98 0.62
N GLU A 8 -27.46 15.76 -0.64
CA GLU A 8 -26.64 16.14 -1.80
C GLU A 8 -26.44 17.65 -1.88
N THR A 9 -27.49 18.42 -1.55
CA THR A 9 -27.41 19.88 -1.49
C THR A 9 -26.48 20.32 -0.35
N LEU A 10 -26.64 19.74 0.84
CA LEU A 10 -25.78 20.01 1.99
C LEU A 10 -24.31 19.75 1.65
N LEU A 11 -24.01 18.62 0.99
CA LEU A 11 -22.64 18.26 0.58
C LEU A 11 -21.94 19.39 -0.20
N ARG A 12 -22.66 20.06 -1.11
CA ARG A 12 -22.12 21.18 -1.89
C ARG A 12 -21.91 22.47 -1.09
N PHE A 13 -22.64 22.63 0.01
CA PHE A 13 -22.57 23.83 0.85
C PHE A 13 -21.58 23.71 2.01
N LEU A 14 -21.17 22.50 2.41
CA LEU A 14 -20.23 22.30 3.54
C LEU A 14 -18.93 23.09 3.40
N ASN A 15 -18.45 23.30 2.17
CA ASN A 15 -17.22 24.05 1.90
C ASN A 15 -17.36 25.58 2.03
N TRP A 16 -18.58 26.10 2.20
CA TRP A 16 -18.87 27.53 2.19
C TRP A 16 -19.60 28.03 3.44
N ILE A 17 -20.32 27.15 4.15
CA ILE A 17 -21.09 27.58 5.32
C ILE A 17 -20.16 27.87 6.51
N PRO A 18 -20.49 28.87 7.36
CA PRO A 18 -19.69 29.17 8.54
C PRO A 18 -19.56 27.96 9.48
N LEU A 19 -18.35 27.76 10.01
CA LEU A 19 -17.99 26.60 10.82
C LEU A 19 -18.89 26.40 12.05
N GLY A 20 -19.41 27.48 12.64
CA GLY A 20 -20.36 27.39 13.77
C GLY A 20 -21.62 26.59 13.42
N TYR A 21 -22.13 26.67 12.19
CA TYR A 21 -23.28 25.86 11.76
C TYR A 21 -22.95 24.37 11.66
N ILE A 22 -21.69 24.03 11.42
CA ILE A 22 -21.22 22.65 11.32
C ILE A 22 -20.95 22.09 12.73
N PHE A 23 -20.14 22.78 13.53
CA PHE A 23 -19.56 22.25 14.75
C PHE A 23 -20.30 22.63 16.03
N GLU A 24 -21.12 23.69 16.04
CA GLU A 24 -21.87 24.14 17.23
C GLU A 24 -23.35 23.74 17.19
N THR A 25 -23.75 22.96 16.18
CA THR A 25 -25.14 22.48 16.02
C THR A 25 -25.24 20.95 16.13
N LYS A 26 -26.46 20.42 16.00
CA LYS A 26 -26.72 18.98 15.99
C LYS A 26 -26.47 18.33 14.62
N LEU A 27 -25.85 19.04 13.67
CA LEU A 27 -25.66 18.57 12.29
C LEU A 27 -24.89 17.23 12.25
N ILE A 28 -23.71 17.19 12.85
CA ILE A 28 -22.85 15.99 12.89
C ILE A 28 -23.58 14.79 13.48
N ASN A 29 -24.16 14.96 14.68
CA ASN A 29 -24.93 13.89 15.33
C ASN A 29 -26.10 13.40 14.46
N THR A 30 -26.76 14.31 13.74
CA THR A 30 -27.88 13.95 12.86
C THR A 30 -27.40 13.15 11.65
N LEU A 31 -26.28 13.55 11.03
CA LEU A 31 -25.65 12.79 9.94
C LEU A 31 -25.29 11.37 10.40
N ILE A 32 -24.54 11.24 11.50
CA ILE A 32 -24.03 9.96 12.01
C ILE A 32 -25.17 9.04 12.44
N PHE A 33 -26.13 9.50 13.24
CA PHE A 33 -27.10 8.59 13.85
C PHE A 33 -28.39 8.40 13.07
N LYS A 34 -28.79 9.36 12.22
CA LYS A 34 -30.05 9.25 11.46
C LYS A 34 -29.87 8.77 10.03
N PHE A 35 -28.77 9.15 9.37
CA PHE A 35 -28.65 8.95 7.92
C PHE A 35 -27.55 7.97 7.53
N LEU A 36 -26.41 7.95 8.23
CA LEU A 36 -25.32 7.03 7.93
C LEU A 36 -25.73 5.54 7.99
N PRO A 37 -26.52 5.06 8.98
CA PRO A 37 -26.90 3.66 9.07
C PRO A 37 -27.86 3.22 7.97
N VAL A 38 -28.59 4.17 7.37
CA VAL A 38 -29.65 3.90 6.39
C VAL A 38 -29.03 3.71 5.01
N PRO A 39 -29.13 2.52 4.37
CA PRO A 39 -28.42 2.20 3.12
C PRO A 39 -28.61 3.22 2.00
N MET A 40 -29.84 3.74 1.84
CA MET A 40 -30.16 4.70 0.78
C MET A 40 -29.50 6.08 0.96
N PHE A 41 -29.06 6.44 2.17
CA PHE A 41 -28.44 7.75 2.47
C PHE A 41 -26.97 7.62 2.88
N ARG A 42 -26.50 6.40 3.16
CA ARG A 42 -25.17 6.10 3.68
C ARG A 42 -24.05 6.77 2.88
N ASN A 43 -24.05 6.61 1.56
CA ASN A 43 -23.00 7.13 0.69
C ASN A 43 -22.88 8.67 0.71
N VAL A 44 -23.98 9.38 0.47
CA VAL A 44 -23.96 10.86 0.51
C VAL A 44 -23.67 11.38 1.92
N THR A 45 -24.16 10.69 2.95
CA THR A 45 -23.89 11.06 4.34
C THR A 45 -22.41 10.92 4.69
N LEU A 46 -21.78 9.82 4.28
CA LEU A 46 -20.36 9.61 4.51
C LEU A 46 -19.52 10.65 3.76
N LYS A 47 -19.89 11.01 2.53
CA LYS A 47 -19.25 12.13 1.81
C LYS A 47 -19.34 13.44 2.59
N CYS A 48 -20.51 13.78 3.15
CA CYS A 48 -20.65 14.96 4.00
C CYS A 48 -19.73 14.89 5.23
N ILE A 49 -19.64 13.73 5.87
CA ILE A 49 -18.75 13.51 7.02
C ILE A 49 -17.28 13.66 6.60
N THR A 50 -16.90 13.20 5.40
CA THR A 50 -15.55 13.39 4.83
C THR A 50 -15.22 14.86 4.60
N GLU A 51 -16.12 15.65 4.01
CA GLU A 51 -15.88 17.10 3.83
C GLU A 51 -15.71 17.80 5.18
N ILE A 52 -16.52 17.43 6.19
CA ILE A 52 -16.37 17.97 7.55
C ILE A 52 -15.02 17.56 8.15
N ALA A 53 -14.61 16.30 7.96
CA ALA A 53 -13.36 15.76 8.46
C ALA A 53 -12.10 16.37 7.81
N GLY A 54 -12.22 17.02 6.66
CA GLY A 54 -11.11 17.73 6.00
C GLY A 54 -10.95 19.19 6.42
N VAL A 55 -11.79 19.68 7.35
CA VAL A 55 -11.72 21.08 7.81
C VAL A 55 -10.61 21.24 8.85
N ASN A 56 -9.62 22.07 8.55
CA ASN A 56 -8.58 22.40 9.51
C ASN A 56 -9.05 23.53 10.47
N ALA A 57 -9.48 23.17 11.68
CA ALA A 57 -9.93 24.11 12.69
C ALA A 57 -9.64 23.61 14.12
N SER A 58 -8.47 23.97 14.65
CA SER A 58 -7.97 23.50 15.96
C SER A 58 -8.83 23.90 17.16
N ASN A 59 -9.70 24.90 17.02
CA ASN A 59 -10.65 25.28 18.07
C ASN A 59 -11.79 24.27 18.24
N TYR A 60 -11.90 23.27 17.37
CA TYR A 60 -12.94 22.23 17.42
C TYR A 60 -12.38 20.81 17.60
N ASP A 61 -11.16 20.65 18.12
CA ASP A 61 -10.51 19.33 18.32
C ASP A 61 -11.40 18.31 19.03
N GLU A 62 -12.12 18.71 20.09
CA GLU A 62 -13.06 17.82 20.79
C GLU A 62 -14.25 17.40 19.93
N VAL A 63 -14.69 18.25 19.00
CA VAL A 63 -15.76 17.91 18.04
C VAL A 63 -15.24 16.91 17.02
N PHE A 64 -14.01 17.05 16.53
CA PHE A 64 -13.38 16.08 15.63
C PHE A 64 -13.17 14.71 16.28
N LYS A 65 -12.71 14.67 17.53
CA LYS A 65 -12.60 13.42 18.30
C LYS A 65 -13.95 12.71 18.42
N ASN A 66 -15.02 13.47 18.70
CA ASN A 66 -16.37 12.92 18.79
C ASN A 66 -16.91 12.47 17.43
N LEU A 67 -16.72 13.26 16.36
CA LEU A 67 -17.05 12.90 14.97
C LEU A 67 -16.45 11.54 14.61
N PHE A 68 -15.16 11.37 14.83
CA PHE A 68 -14.46 10.12 14.52
C PHE A 68 -14.94 8.96 15.37
N THR A 69 -14.99 9.13 16.69
CA THR A 69 -15.38 8.06 17.63
C THR A 69 -16.78 7.54 17.33
N GLN A 70 -17.74 8.45 17.10
CA GLN A 70 -19.13 8.07 16.82
C GLN A 70 -19.30 7.49 15.41
N THR A 71 -18.57 8.01 14.41
CA THR A 71 -18.58 7.45 13.06
C THR A 71 -18.03 6.03 13.05
N MET A 72 -16.89 5.80 13.72
CA MET A 72 -16.29 4.46 13.89
C MET A 72 -17.25 3.49 14.58
N ALA A 73 -17.96 3.92 15.62
CA ALA A 73 -18.96 3.08 16.28
C ALA A 73 -20.11 2.66 15.34
N GLN A 74 -20.57 3.55 14.46
CA GLN A 74 -21.57 3.19 13.44
C GLN A 74 -20.98 2.29 12.35
N LEU A 75 -19.73 2.52 11.94
CA LEU A 75 -19.04 1.69 10.94
C LEU A 75 -18.89 0.25 11.40
N GLU A 76 -18.52 0.01 12.66
CA GLU A 76 -18.36 -1.35 13.21
C GLU A 76 -19.67 -2.15 13.22
N ILE A 77 -20.82 -1.47 13.34
CA ILE A 77 -22.14 -2.10 13.23
C ILE A 77 -22.47 -2.43 11.77
N MET A 78 -22.18 -1.51 10.84
CA MET A 78 -22.52 -1.65 9.42
C MET A 78 -21.59 -2.60 8.66
N LEU A 79 -20.31 -2.65 9.04
CA LEU A 79 -19.25 -3.39 8.38
C LEU A 79 -18.33 -3.99 9.45
N PRO A 80 -18.66 -5.15 10.02
CA PRO A 80 -17.85 -5.76 11.08
C PRO A 80 -16.40 -6.01 10.64
N LEU A 81 -15.43 -5.84 11.54
CA LEU A 81 -13.98 -5.92 11.21
C LEU A 81 -13.53 -7.29 10.70
N GLN A 82 -14.29 -8.36 10.97
CA GLN A 82 -14.05 -9.71 10.45
C GLN A 82 -14.50 -9.89 9.00
N THR A 83 -15.14 -8.89 8.40
CA THR A 83 -15.64 -8.97 7.02
C THR A 83 -14.47 -9.02 6.05
N ASP A 84 -14.50 -9.98 5.13
CA ASP A 84 -13.60 -9.99 3.98
C ASP A 84 -14.05 -8.91 2.98
N ILE A 85 -13.51 -7.69 3.15
CA ILE A 85 -13.85 -6.53 2.31
C ILE A 85 -13.48 -6.79 0.84
N ARG A 86 -12.40 -7.53 0.57
CA ARG A 86 -11.98 -7.83 -0.80
C ARG A 86 -13.05 -8.65 -1.52
N SER A 87 -13.49 -9.74 -0.90
CA SER A 87 -14.54 -10.59 -1.45
C SER A 87 -15.89 -9.86 -1.51
N ALA A 88 -16.25 -9.11 -0.47
CA ALA A 88 -17.47 -8.34 -0.41
C ALA A 88 -17.55 -7.25 -1.50
N TYR A 89 -16.42 -6.61 -1.83
CA TYR A 89 -16.33 -5.64 -2.91
C TYR A 89 -16.52 -6.31 -4.28
N ALA A 90 -15.87 -7.46 -4.49
CA ALA A 90 -15.94 -8.19 -5.76
C ALA A 90 -17.35 -8.72 -6.09
N CYS A 91 -18.14 -9.10 -5.08
CA CYS A 91 -19.54 -9.51 -5.25
C CYS A 91 -20.56 -8.39 -5.01
N GLY A 92 -20.10 -7.21 -4.59
CA GLY A 92 -20.93 -6.07 -4.21
C GLY A 92 -21.57 -5.37 -5.41
N GLN A 93 -22.64 -4.64 -5.15
CA GLN A 93 -23.26 -3.77 -6.14
C GLN A 93 -22.60 -2.39 -6.14
N ASP A 94 -22.89 -1.55 -7.15
CA ASP A 94 -22.33 -0.20 -7.28
C ASP A 94 -22.44 0.62 -5.97
N GLN A 95 -23.53 0.52 -5.23
CA GLN A 95 -23.70 1.26 -3.97
C GLN A 95 -22.76 0.81 -2.86
N ASP A 96 -22.45 -0.49 -2.78
CA ASP A 96 -21.55 -1.06 -1.79
C ASP A 96 -20.10 -0.75 -2.15
N GLN A 97 -19.74 -0.87 -3.43
CA GLN A 97 -18.42 -0.50 -3.94
C GLN A 97 -18.13 0.99 -3.70
N ASN A 98 -19.10 1.85 -4.02
CA ASN A 98 -19.03 3.29 -3.72
C ASN A 98 -18.89 3.54 -2.21
N PHE A 99 -19.53 2.74 -1.36
CA PHE A 99 -19.40 2.89 0.08
C PHE A 99 -17.99 2.57 0.56
N ILE A 100 -17.37 1.51 0.07
CA ILE A 100 -15.97 1.17 0.39
C ILE A 100 -15.01 2.28 -0.06
N GLN A 101 -15.22 2.84 -1.26
CA GLN A 101 -14.42 3.98 -1.73
C GLN A 101 -14.61 5.22 -0.85
N ASN A 102 -15.86 5.57 -0.50
CA ASN A 102 -16.15 6.71 0.39
C ASN A 102 -15.58 6.50 1.80
N LEU A 103 -15.54 5.26 2.27
CA LEU A 103 -14.91 4.89 3.54
C LEU A 103 -13.39 5.07 3.49
N ALA A 104 -12.75 4.65 2.40
CA ALA A 104 -11.32 4.90 2.18
C ALA A 104 -11.01 6.40 2.23
N LEU A 105 -11.80 7.21 1.52
CA LEU A 105 -11.66 8.67 1.50
C LEU A 105 -11.83 9.27 2.91
N PHE A 106 -12.91 8.92 3.63
CA PHE A 106 -13.14 9.39 4.99
C PHE A 106 -11.96 9.10 5.92
N LEU A 107 -11.52 7.84 5.96
CA LEU A 107 -10.45 7.42 6.87
C LEU A 107 -9.12 8.09 6.50
N CYS A 108 -8.78 8.16 5.21
CA CYS A 108 -7.55 8.82 4.75
C CYS A 108 -7.57 10.32 5.07
N THR A 109 -8.66 11.02 4.76
CA THR A 109 -8.82 12.46 5.06
C THR A 109 -8.70 12.71 6.56
N PHE A 110 -9.50 12.03 7.38
CA PHE A 110 -9.50 12.26 8.82
C PHE A 110 -8.13 11.94 9.45
N LEU A 111 -7.52 10.79 9.12
CA LEU A 111 -6.26 10.40 9.72
C LEU A 111 -5.08 11.26 9.25
N LYS A 112 -5.13 11.83 8.04
CA LYS A 112 -4.11 12.75 7.53
C LYS A 112 -4.15 14.10 8.24
N ASP A 113 -5.36 14.66 8.43
CA ASP A 113 -5.51 16.01 8.99
C ASP A 113 -5.62 16.03 10.52
N HIS A 114 -6.13 14.95 11.12
CA HIS A 114 -6.48 14.88 12.54
C HIS A 114 -5.95 13.61 13.25
N GLY A 115 -5.10 12.82 12.61
CA GLY A 115 -4.57 11.57 13.17
C GLY A 115 -3.96 11.72 14.56
N GLY A 116 -3.18 12.79 14.78
CA GLY A 116 -2.58 13.12 16.08
C GLY A 116 -3.60 13.29 17.22
N LEU A 117 -4.83 13.73 16.93
CA LEU A 117 -5.88 13.88 17.95
C LEU A 117 -6.39 12.53 18.48
N VAL A 118 -6.28 11.48 17.68
CA VAL A 118 -6.84 10.15 17.97
C VAL A 118 -5.79 9.11 18.38
N GLU A 119 -4.51 9.47 18.45
CA GLU A 119 -3.45 8.56 18.93
C GLU A 119 -3.63 8.16 20.39
N ASN A 120 -4.28 9.01 21.20
CA ASN A 120 -4.64 8.68 22.58
C ASN A 120 -5.86 7.74 22.68
N PHE A 121 -6.61 7.57 21.59
CA PHE A 121 -7.77 6.66 21.49
C PHE A 121 -7.38 5.39 20.75
N VAL A 122 -6.45 4.63 21.36
CA VAL A 122 -5.73 3.51 20.74
C VAL A 122 -6.65 2.50 20.05
N GLN A 123 -7.79 2.14 20.66
CA GLN A 123 -8.70 1.14 20.07
C GLN A 123 -9.36 1.64 18.78
N ASN A 124 -9.90 2.87 18.79
CA ASN A 124 -10.53 3.46 17.61
C ASN A 124 -9.53 3.65 16.48
N LEU A 125 -8.33 4.12 16.79
CA LEU A 125 -7.25 4.25 15.81
C LEU A 125 -6.87 2.88 15.21
N ARG A 126 -6.68 1.86 16.05
CA ARG A 126 -6.38 0.49 15.57
C ARG A 126 -7.48 -0.05 14.63
N ASN A 127 -8.74 0.15 14.98
CA ASN A 127 -9.87 -0.30 14.17
C ASN A 127 -9.90 0.44 12.81
N ALA A 128 -9.67 1.76 12.81
CA ALA A 128 -9.60 2.57 11.60
C ALA A 128 -8.45 2.16 10.67
N LEU A 129 -7.25 1.97 11.23
CA LEU A 129 -6.10 1.49 10.46
C LEU A 129 -6.33 0.06 9.96
N HIS A 130 -7.02 -0.79 10.74
CA HIS A 130 -7.38 -2.13 10.30
C HIS A 130 -8.34 -2.10 9.11
N TYR A 131 -9.38 -1.23 9.12
CA TYR A 131 -10.20 -1.01 7.93
C TYR A 131 -9.37 -0.59 6.73
N LEU A 132 -8.46 0.39 6.88
CA LEU A 132 -7.61 0.81 5.77
C LEU A 132 -6.76 -0.33 5.22
N VAL A 133 -6.23 -1.23 6.07
CA VAL A 133 -5.52 -2.44 5.62
C VAL A 133 -6.43 -3.37 4.82
N LEU A 134 -7.65 -3.62 5.30
CA LEU A 134 -8.62 -4.48 4.61
C LEU A 134 -9.06 -3.88 3.27
N ILE A 135 -9.29 -2.56 3.23
CA ILE A 135 -9.64 -1.82 2.01
C ILE A 135 -8.45 -1.81 1.03
N SER A 136 -7.21 -1.69 1.52
CA SER A 136 -5.99 -1.73 0.70
C SER A 136 -5.77 -3.09 0.02
N ALA A 137 -6.49 -4.14 0.43
CA ALA A 137 -6.46 -5.46 -0.21
C ALA A 137 -7.50 -5.63 -1.34
N VAL A 138 -8.39 -4.65 -1.56
CA VAL A 138 -9.39 -4.67 -2.63
C VAL A 138 -8.70 -4.54 -3.99
N ASP A 139 -9.08 -5.38 -4.95
CA ASP A 139 -8.54 -5.37 -6.32
C ASP A 139 -9.12 -4.24 -7.19
N GLU A 140 -9.07 -3.00 -6.68
CA GLU A 140 -9.47 -1.77 -7.37
C GLU A 140 -8.34 -0.75 -7.27
N VAL A 141 -7.85 -0.24 -8.40
CA VAL A 141 -6.65 0.60 -8.47
C VAL A 141 -6.90 1.97 -7.85
N GLU A 142 -8.08 2.56 -8.10
CA GLU A 142 -8.39 3.89 -7.58
C GLU A 142 -8.55 3.91 -6.06
N ILE A 143 -9.15 2.86 -5.49
CA ILE A 143 -9.24 2.68 -4.03
C ILE A 143 -7.85 2.46 -3.43
N PHE A 144 -7.01 1.68 -4.11
CA PHE A 144 -5.64 1.45 -3.66
C PHE A 144 -4.81 2.73 -3.66
N LYS A 145 -4.94 3.60 -4.68
CA LYS A 145 -4.26 4.91 -4.74
C LYS A 145 -4.65 5.81 -3.56
N ILE A 146 -5.93 5.86 -3.20
CA ILE A 146 -6.42 6.62 -2.03
C ILE A 146 -5.72 6.13 -0.76
N CYS A 147 -5.68 4.82 -0.53
CA CYS A 147 -5.03 4.25 0.65
C CYS A 147 -3.51 4.45 0.63
N LEU A 148 -2.88 4.31 -0.54
CA LEU A 148 -1.45 4.48 -0.74
C LEU A 148 -0.99 5.91 -0.40
N GLU A 149 -1.79 6.92 -0.73
CA GLU A 149 -1.49 8.31 -0.36
C GLU A 149 -1.37 8.45 1.16
N TYR A 150 -2.32 7.88 1.91
CA TYR A 150 -2.25 7.88 3.38
C TYR A 150 -1.05 7.07 3.90
N TRP A 151 -0.82 5.87 3.38
CA TRP A 151 0.30 5.02 3.84
C TRP A 151 1.66 5.68 3.57
N ASN A 152 1.81 6.35 2.43
CA ASN A 152 3.00 7.11 2.11
C ASN A 152 3.20 8.28 3.10
N ALA A 153 2.15 9.06 3.37
CA ALA A 153 2.20 10.16 4.32
C ALA A 153 2.58 9.68 5.73
N LEU A 154 1.90 8.65 6.25
CA LEU A 154 2.17 8.08 7.57
C LEU A 154 3.60 7.55 7.68
N THR A 155 4.07 6.78 6.69
CA THR A 155 5.41 6.18 6.73
C THR A 155 6.51 7.22 6.56
N SER A 156 6.30 8.26 5.75
CA SER A 156 7.20 9.41 5.63
C SER A 156 7.30 10.18 6.95
N GLU A 157 6.17 10.42 7.63
CA GLU A 157 6.13 11.10 8.92
C GLU A 157 6.90 10.30 9.98
N LEU A 158 6.56 9.01 10.16
CA LEU A 158 7.24 8.14 11.12
C LEU A 158 8.74 7.98 10.83
N TYR A 159 9.15 8.01 9.56
CA TYR A 159 10.55 7.99 9.17
C TYR A 159 11.27 9.29 9.56
N ARG A 160 10.65 10.45 9.35
CA ARG A 160 11.21 11.77 9.71
C ARG A 160 11.34 11.97 11.22
N GLU A 161 10.55 11.27 12.02
CA GLU A 161 10.64 11.31 13.49
C GLU A 161 11.91 10.65 14.05
N VAL A 162 12.65 9.87 13.25
CA VAL A 162 13.90 9.25 13.69
C VAL A 162 14.97 10.34 13.82
N PRO A 163 15.43 10.70 15.04
CA PRO A 163 16.46 11.72 15.19
C PRO A 163 17.78 11.16 14.66
N TYR A 164 18.28 11.72 13.55
CA TYR A 164 19.59 11.36 12.99
C TYR A 164 20.77 11.82 13.86
N VAL A 165 20.56 12.31 15.09
CA VAL A 165 21.62 12.73 16.02
C VAL A 165 21.14 12.67 17.48
N SER A 166 21.72 11.75 18.26
CA SER A 166 21.90 11.75 19.72
C SER A 166 21.12 12.76 20.59
N THR A 167 19.97 12.33 21.14
CA THR A 167 19.48 12.84 22.45
C THR A 167 18.62 11.75 23.12
N GLN A 168 19.15 11.16 24.19
CA GLN A 168 18.59 9.99 24.87
C GLN A 168 17.15 10.18 25.40
N HIS A 169 16.68 11.40 25.59
CA HIS A 169 15.31 11.68 26.05
C HIS A 169 14.25 11.73 24.93
N ILE A 170 14.62 12.07 23.69
CA ILE A 170 13.68 12.13 22.54
C ILE A 170 13.42 10.71 21.99
N LEU A 171 14.42 9.82 22.11
CA LEU A 171 14.34 8.42 21.67
C LEU A 171 13.24 7.60 22.38
N TYR A 172 12.86 7.93 23.62
CA TYR A 172 11.79 7.20 24.31
C TYR A 172 10.40 7.58 23.81
N SER A 173 10.16 8.85 23.45
CA SER A 173 8.86 9.33 22.97
C SER A 173 8.61 8.99 21.51
N SER A 174 9.61 9.11 20.63
CA SER A 174 9.46 8.78 19.20
C SER A 174 9.28 7.26 18.98
N ASN A 175 9.95 6.43 19.79
CA ASN A 175 9.72 4.99 19.76
C ASN A 175 8.31 4.62 20.25
N ALA A 176 7.70 5.37 21.17
CA ALA A 176 6.37 5.07 21.68
C ALA A 176 5.27 5.24 20.60
N ARG A 177 5.34 6.31 19.80
CA ARG A 177 4.41 6.51 18.67
C ARG A 177 4.56 5.41 17.63
N ARG A 178 5.78 5.03 17.28
CA ARG A 178 6.03 3.96 16.30
C ARG A 178 5.48 2.60 16.73
N LEU A 179 5.58 2.25 18.02
CA LEU A 179 5.02 1.01 18.57
C LEU A 179 3.49 0.92 18.40
N LEU A 180 2.80 2.07 18.38
CA LEU A 180 1.36 2.13 18.13
C LEU A 180 0.99 1.58 16.74
N TYR A 181 1.83 1.85 15.74
CA TYR A 181 1.61 1.50 14.34
C TYR A 181 2.26 0.18 13.92
N GLN A 182 3.14 -0.41 14.75
CA GLN A 182 4.00 -1.53 14.36
C GLN A 182 3.24 -2.71 13.73
N GLU A 183 2.13 -3.15 14.34
CA GLU A 183 1.32 -4.25 13.82
C GLU A 183 0.74 -3.94 12.43
N VAL A 184 0.30 -2.70 12.23
CA VAL A 184 -0.30 -2.27 10.96
C VAL A 184 0.77 -2.10 9.89
N LEU A 185 1.95 -1.56 10.24
CA LEU A 185 3.05 -1.39 9.29
C LEU A 185 3.54 -2.74 8.75
N ASN A 186 3.53 -3.80 9.56
CA ASN A 186 3.81 -5.16 9.08
C ASN A 186 2.81 -5.59 7.99
N LYS A 187 1.51 -5.38 8.21
CA LYS A 187 0.46 -5.70 7.22
C LYS A 187 0.59 -4.84 5.96
N VAL A 188 0.92 -3.55 6.11
CA VAL A 188 1.14 -2.64 4.98
C VAL A 188 2.37 -3.07 4.16
N ARG A 189 3.49 -3.47 4.79
CA ARG A 189 4.64 -4.06 4.07
C ARG A 189 4.22 -5.25 3.21
N TYR A 190 3.44 -6.16 3.79
CA TYR A 190 2.95 -7.32 3.07
C TYR A 190 2.12 -6.93 1.83
N ILE A 191 1.24 -5.93 1.96
CA ILE A 191 0.42 -5.42 0.84
C ILE A 191 1.30 -4.76 -0.22
N MET A 192 2.23 -3.87 0.16
CA MET A 192 3.13 -3.18 -0.78
C MET A 192 3.97 -4.17 -1.59
N ILE A 193 4.47 -5.24 -0.94
CA ILE A 193 5.22 -6.30 -1.61
C ILE A 193 4.31 -7.12 -2.53
N SER A 194 3.12 -7.50 -2.07
CA SER A 194 2.23 -8.38 -2.82
C SER A 194 1.57 -7.71 -4.03
N ARG A 195 1.48 -6.37 -4.02
CA ARG A 195 0.79 -5.57 -5.05
C ARG A 195 1.70 -4.61 -5.81
N MET A 196 3.02 -4.75 -5.67
CA MET A 196 3.97 -3.82 -6.30
C MET A 196 3.64 -3.60 -7.77
N ALA A 197 3.52 -2.34 -8.17
CA ALA A 197 3.26 -1.99 -9.56
C ALA A 197 4.49 -2.26 -10.44
N LYS A 198 4.26 -2.48 -11.73
CA LYS A 198 5.32 -2.79 -12.69
C LYS A 198 6.30 -1.60 -12.82
N PRO A 199 7.62 -1.83 -12.65
CA PRO A 199 8.65 -0.82 -12.88
C PRO A 199 8.88 -0.58 -14.38
N GLU A 200 9.44 0.57 -14.75
CA GLU A 200 9.62 0.94 -16.17
C GLU A 200 10.70 0.15 -16.90
N GLU A 201 11.61 -0.48 -16.15
CA GLU A 201 12.71 -1.28 -16.67
C GLU A 201 12.27 -2.70 -17.09
N VAL A 202 11.06 -3.13 -16.72
CA VAL A 202 10.54 -4.46 -17.04
C VAL A 202 9.68 -4.39 -18.31
N LEU A 203 10.21 -5.00 -19.38
CA LEU A 203 9.59 -5.00 -20.71
C LEU A 203 8.78 -6.27 -21.01
N VAL A 204 9.05 -7.38 -20.32
CA VAL A 204 8.40 -8.67 -20.52
C VAL A 204 7.23 -8.81 -19.54
N VAL A 205 6.02 -8.97 -20.07
CA VAL A 205 4.79 -9.06 -19.27
C VAL A 205 3.86 -10.15 -19.80
N GLU A 206 2.95 -10.61 -18.96
CA GLU A 206 1.82 -11.45 -19.35
C GLU A 206 0.69 -10.53 -19.87
N ASN A 207 0.19 -10.78 -21.08
CA ASN A 207 -0.97 -10.08 -21.63
C ASN A 207 -2.30 -10.68 -21.13
N ASP A 208 -3.43 -10.08 -21.48
CA ASP A 208 -4.77 -10.57 -21.10
C ASP A 208 -5.10 -11.98 -21.63
N ASN A 209 -4.37 -12.45 -22.65
CA ASN A 209 -4.50 -13.80 -23.21
C ASN A 209 -3.63 -14.84 -22.47
N GLY A 210 -2.84 -14.43 -21.47
CA GLY A 210 -1.90 -15.30 -20.75
C GLY A 210 -0.62 -15.59 -21.54
N GLU A 211 -0.30 -14.78 -22.54
CA GLU A 211 0.90 -14.92 -23.35
C GLU A 211 1.99 -13.95 -22.85
N VAL A 212 3.24 -14.41 -22.88
CA VAL A 212 4.38 -13.57 -22.52
C VAL A 212 4.74 -12.70 -23.72
N VAL A 213 4.51 -11.40 -23.60
CA VAL A 213 4.72 -10.41 -24.65
C VAL A 213 5.67 -9.30 -24.21
N ARG A 214 6.17 -8.56 -25.18
CA ARG A 214 6.96 -7.35 -24.98
C ARG A 214 6.05 -6.11 -24.98
N GLU A 215 6.13 -5.30 -23.93
CA GLU A 215 5.38 -4.05 -23.81
C GLU A 215 6.33 -2.84 -23.90
N PHE A 216 6.07 -1.94 -24.87
CA PHE A 216 6.84 -0.70 -25.06
C PHE A 216 6.11 0.54 -24.54
N MET A 217 4.80 0.45 -24.33
CA MET A 217 4.00 1.61 -23.96
C MET A 217 4.19 1.92 -22.47
N LYS A 218 4.58 3.16 -22.20
CA LYS A 218 4.72 3.68 -20.84
C LYS A 218 3.43 4.38 -20.44
N ASP A 219 2.67 3.77 -19.54
CA ASP A 219 1.54 4.44 -18.89
C ASP A 219 2.05 5.31 -17.73
N THR A 220 1.81 6.62 -17.83
CA THR A 220 2.28 7.60 -16.85
C THR A 220 1.63 7.38 -15.48
N ASP A 221 0.36 6.95 -15.45
CA ASP A 221 -0.36 6.69 -14.21
C ASP A 221 0.22 5.48 -13.48
N SER A 222 0.45 4.38 -14.19
CA SER A 222 1.15 3.19 -13.68
C SER A 222 2.57 3.51 -13.16
N ILE A 223 3.32 4.38 -13.84
CA ILE A 223 4.66 4.80 -13.38
C ILE A 223 4.58 5.60 -12.08
N ASN A 224 3.61 6.51 -11.96
CA ASN A 224 3.43 7.28 -10.73
C ASN A 224 2.99 6.38 -9.57
N LEU A 225 2.13 5.39 -9.83
CA LEU A 225 1.76 4.37 -8.86
C LEU A 225 3.01 3.61 -8.36
N TYR A 226 3.85 3.12 -9.26
CA TYR A 226 5.11 2.47 -8.89
C TYR A 226 6.02 3.36 -8.04
N LYS A 227 6.19 4.64 -8.42
CA LYS A 227 7.01 5.59 -7.65
C LYS A 227 6.50 5.77 -6.22
N ASN A 228 5.19 5.94 -6.04
CA ASN A 228 4.57 6.10 -4.72
C ASN A 228 4.67 4.81 -3.89
N MET A 229 4.47 3.64 -4.50
CA MET A 229 4.65 2.35 -3.82
C MET A 229 6.09 2.12 -3.41
N ARG A 230 7.05 2.41 -4.29
CA ARG A 230 8.48 2.33 -4.02
C ARG A 230 8.87 3.22 -2.85
N GLU A 231 8.47 4.49 -2.86
CA GLU A 231 8.80 5.43 -1.78
C GLU A 231 8.24 4.94 -0.44
N THR A 232 6.98 4.49 -0.41
CA THR A 232 6.34 3.92 0.78
C THR A 232 7.11 2.70 1.29
N LEU A 233 7.47 1.76 0.40
CA LEU A 233 8.19 0.55 0.78
C LEU A 233 9.62 0.85 1.25
N VAL A 234 10.27 1.86 0.68
CA VAL A 234 11.58 2.35 1.14
C VAL A 234 11.47 2.91 2.56
N TYR A 235 10.47 3.74 2.87
CA TYR A 235 10.26 4.21 4.24
C TYR A 235 9.98 3.05 5.21
N LEU A 236 9.11 2.11 4.83
CA LEU A 236 8.82 0.94 5.65
C LEU A 236 10.06 0.07 5.92
N THR A 237 10.98 -0.01 4.96
CA THR A 237 12.23 -0.76 5.07
C THR A 237 13.21 -0.04 6.00
N HIS A 238 13.32 1.28 5.92
CA HIS A 238 14.13 2.04 6.89
C HIS A 238 13.58 1.95 8.31
N LEU A 239 12.26 1.90 8.45
CA LEU A 239 11.64 1.67 9.75
C LEU A 239 12.06 0.30 10.27
N ASP A 240 11.79 -0.79 9.54
CA ASP A 240 12.11 -2.15 9.99
C ASP A 240 12.57 -3.03 8.82
N TYR A 241 13.87 -3.02 8.55
CA TYR A 241 14.42 -3.78 7.42
C TYR A 241 14.33 -5.29 7.66
N ALA A 242 14.41 -5.73 8.91
CA ALA A 242 14.35 -7.15 9.27
C ALA A 242 12.97 -7.73 8.97
N ASP A 243 11.90 -6.97 9.25
CA ASP A 243 10.55 -7.36 8.88
C ASP A 243 10.34 -7.37 7.35
N THR A 244 10.90 -6.40 6.62
CA THR A 244 10.89 -6.42 5.14
C THR A 244 11.65 -7.64 4.59
N GLU A 245 12.87 -7.90 5.06
CA GLU A 245 13.71 -9.04 4.65
C GLU A 245 12.99 -10.36 4.90
N ARG A 246 12.37 -10.51 6.09
CA ARG A 246 11.59 -11.70 6.45
C ARG A 246 10.40 -11.91 5.52
N ILE A 247 9.57 -10.89 5.29
CA ILE A 247 8.40 -11.02 4.39
C ILE A 247 8.85 -11.40 2.97
N MET A 248 9.85 -10.71 2.42
CA MET A 248 10.34 -11.01 1.06
C MET A 248 10.93 -12.42 0.96
N THR A 249 11.67 -12.87 1.99
CA THR A 249 12.25 -14.22 2.05
C THR A 249 11.16 -15.28 2.15
N ASP A 250 10.17 -15.10 3.03
CA ASP A 250 9.04 -16.03 3.19
C ASP A 250 8.27 -16.17 1.86
N LYS A 251 7.98 -15.05 1.18
CA LYS A 251 7.29 -15.07 -0.11
C LYS A 251 8.13 -15.71 -1.22
N LEU A 252 9.45 -15.51 -1.22
CA LEU A 252 10.35 -16.16 -2.18
C LEU A 252 10.37 -17.68 -1.97
N GLN A 253 10.42 -18.14 -0.72
CA GLN A 253 10.33 -19.57 -0.41
C GLN A 253 9.01 -20.18 -0.88
N ASN A 254 7.89 -19.46 -0.77
CA ASN A 254 6.60 -19.88 -1.32
C ASN A 254 6.57 -19.95 -2.86
N GLN A 255 7.42 -19.19 -3.56
CA GLN A 255 7.62 -19.35 -5.01
C GLN A 255 8.43 -20.61 -5.32
N VAL A 256 9.50 -20.87 -4.56
CA VAL A 256 10.42 -22.01 -4.77
C VAL A 256 9.76 -23.36 -4.47
N ASN A 257 9.05 -23.45 -3.34
CA ASN A 257 8.35 -24.68 -2.95
C ASN A 257 7.06 -24.93 -3.77
N GLY A 258 6.59 -23.92 -4.50
CA GLY A 258 5.44 -23.99 -5.39
C GLY A 258 4.07 -23.70 -4.74
N THR A 259 4.00 -23.34 -3.45
CA THR A 259 2.72 -23.07 -2.77
C THR A 259 2.02 -21.82 -3.32
N GLU A 260 2.77 -20.79 -3.68
CA GLU A 260 2.26 -19.52 -4.22
C GLU A 260 2.78 -19.21 -5.63
N TRP A 261 3.34 -20.22 -6.32
CA TRP A 261 3.94 -20.03 -7.65
C TRP A 261 2.94 -19.51 -8.68
N SER A 262 3.20 -18.30 -9.19
CA SER A 262 2.56 -17.75 -10.40
C SER A 262 3.46 -16.67 -10.98
N TRP A 263 3.34 -16.39 -12.29
CA TRP A 263 4.11 -15.32 -12.94
C TRP A 263 3.85 -13.98 -12.27
N LYS A 264 2.57 -13.67 -12.02
CA LYS A 264 2.14 -12.46 -11.29
C LYS A 264 2.80 -12.34 -9.92
N ASN A 265 2.79 -13.39 -9.08
CA ASN A 265 3.34 -13.32 -7.73
C ASN A 265 4.87 -13.22 -7.71
N LEU A 266 5.56 -13.93 -8.62
CA LEU A 266 7.01 -13.79 -8.75
C LEU A 266 7.38 -12.37 -9.22
N ASN A 267 6.68 -11.86 -10.23
CA ASN A 267 6.88 -10.52 -10.77
C ASN A 267 6.73 -9.46 -9.68
N THR A 268 5.60 -9.41 -8.98
CA THR A 268 5.37 -8.40 -7.93
C THR A 268 6.40 -8.50 -6.81
N LEU A 269 6.78 -9.71 -6.40
CA LEU A 269 7.84 -9.92 -5.42
C LEU A 269 9.19 -9.37 -5.89
N CYS A 270 9.63 -9.70 -7.11
CA CYS A 270 10.92 -9.24 -7.64
C CYS A 270 10.94 -7.74 -7.92
N TRP A 271 9.81 -7.16 -8.35
CA TRP A 271 9.64 -5.71 -8.44
C TRP A 271 9.79 -5.04 -7.08
N ALA A 272 9.19 -5.60 -6.03
CA ALA A 272 9.34 -5.09 -4.67
C ALA A 272 10.78 -5.19 -4.18
N ILE A 273 11.46 -6.33 -4.42
CA ILE A 273 12.87 -6.52 -4.10
C ILE A 273 13.76 -5.49 -4.80
N GLY A 274 13.56 -5.23 -6.09
CA GLY A 274 14.35 -4.22 -6.81
C GLY A 274 14.07 -2.80 -6.32
N SER A 275 12.82 -2.49 -5.96
CA SER A 275 12.39 -1.14 -5.58
C SER A 275 13.08 -0.59 -4.31
N ILE A 276 13.49 -1.48 -3.39
CA ILE A 276 14.14 -1.13 -2.11
C ILE A 276 15.66 -1.00 -2.20
N SER A 277 16.24 -1.00 -3.40
CA SER A 277 17.68 -0.84 -3.59
C SER A 277 18.22 0.40 -2.88
N GLY A 278 19.26 0.21 -2.06
CA GLY A 278 19.87 1.26 -1.24
C GLY A 278 19.18 1.57 0.09
N ALA A 279 18.06 0.92 0.42
CA ALA A 279 17.38 1.10 1.71
C ALA A 279 17.98 0.28 2.87
N MET A 280 18.92 -0.63 2.55
CA MET A 280 19.64 -1.46 3.52
C MET A 280 21.11 -1.07 3.62
N HIS A 281 21.71 -1.33 4.79
CA HIS A 281 23.17 -1.28 4.94
C HIS A 281 23.84 -2.31 4.02
N GLU A 282 25.06 -2.02 3.57
CA GLU A 282 25.74 -2.82 2.54
C GLU A 282 25.93 -4.30 2.95
N GLU A 283 26.18 -4.59 4.22
CA GLU A 283 26.33 -5.96 4.71
C GLU A 283 25.01 -6.74 4.72
N ASP A 284 23.91 -6.10 5.16
CA ASP A 284 22.57 -6.71 5.17
C ASP A 284 22.05 -6.88 3.74
N GLU A 285 22.22 -5.86 2.89
CA GLU A 285 21.88 -5.92 1.46
C GLU A 285 22.63 -7.07 0.77
N LYS A 286 23.93 -7.23 1.07
CA LYS A 286 24.73 -8.34 0.55
C LYS A 286 24.17 -9.70 0.99
N ARG A 287 23.87 -9.89 2.28
CA ARG A 287 23.31 -11.16 2.79
C ARG A 287 21.99 -11.47 2.09
N PHE A 288 21.10 -10.49 2.04
CA PHE A 288 19.79 -10.60 1.44
C PHE A 288 19.86 -10.98 -0.04
N LEU A 289 20.65 -10.24 -0.84
CA LEU A 289 20.78 -10.48 -2.28
C LEU A 289 21.40 -11.82 -2.64
N VAL A 290 22.37 -12.29 -1.85
CA VAL A 290 22.94 -13.63 -2.07
C VAL A 290 21.88 -14.71 -1.96
N THR A 291 20.99 -14.61 -0.97
CA THR A 291 19.85 -15.53 -0.79
C THR A 291 18.87 -15.41 -1.96
N VAL A 292 18.41 -14.19 -2.26
CA VAL A 292 17.44 -13.94 -3.33
C VAL A 292 17.90 -14.51 -4.66
N ILE A 293 19.14 -14.20 -5.07
CA ILE A 293 19.57 -14.57 -6.41
C ILE A 293 19.88 -16.07 -6.50
N LYS A 294 20.39 -16.68 -5.41
CA LYS A 294 20.57 -18.13 -5.36
C LYS A 294 19.24 -18.86 -5.53
N ASP A 295 18.20 -18.41 -4.84
CA ASP A 295 16.87 -19.01 -4.91
C ASP A 295 16.22 -18.79 -6.28
N LEU A 296 16.34 -17.60 -6.88
CA LEU A 296 15.84 -17.34 -8.23
C LEU A 296 16.57 -18.16 -9.31
N LEU A 297 17.89 -18.31 -9.21
CA LEU A 297 18.65 -19.17 -10.11
C LEU A 297 18.23 -20.64 -9.94
N GLY A 298 18.06 -21.11 -8.70
CA GLY A 298 17.54 -22.45 -8.41
C GLY A 298 16.14 -22.67 -9.01
N LEU A 299 15.26 -21.68 -8.87
CA LEU A 299 13.91 -21.68 -9.45
C LEU A 299 13.94 -21.74 -10.98
N CYS A 300 14.87 -21.02 -11.62
CA CYS A 300 15.07 -21.03 -13.07
C CYS A 300 15.50 -22.42 -13.60
N GLU A 301 16.33 -23.13 -12.85
CA GLU A 301 16.72 -24.51 -13.16
C GLU A 301 15.58 -25.52 -12.89
N GLN A 302 14.79 -25.30 -11.84
CA GLN A 302 13.66 -26.16 -11.46
C GLN A 302 12.48 -26.07 -12.44
N LYS A 303 12.14 -24.86 -12.89
CA LYS A 303 10.96 -24.64 -13.75
C LYS A 303 11.28 -24.93 -15.21
N ARG A 304 10.37 -25.65 -15.87
CA ARG A 304 10.46 -26.03 -17.28
C ARG A 304 9.54 -25.14 -18.13
N GLY A 305 9.80 -25.07 -19.42
CA GLY A 305 9.02 -24.26 -20.37
C GLY A 305 9.65 -22.89 -20.63
N LYS A 306 9.56 -22.42 -21.87
CA LYS A 306 10.20 -21.17 -22.32
C LYS A 306 9.66 -19.96 -21.56
N ASP A 307 8.35 -19.86 -21.43
CA ASP A 307 7.67 -18.74 -20.78
C ASP A 307 8.07 -18.62 -19.30
N ASN A 308 8.07 -19.74 -18.58
CA ASN A 308 8.55 -19.78 -17.19
C ASN A 308 9.99 -19.29 -17.07
N LYS A 309 10.88 -19.74 -17.96
CA LYS A 309 12.28 -19.31 -17.96
C LYS A 309 12.44 -17.85 -18.32
N ALA A 310 11.67 -17.34 -19.28
CA ALA A 310 11.66 -15.94 -19.69
C ALA A 310 11.25 -15.03 -18.51
N ILE A 311 10.17 -15.38 -17.80
CA ILE A 311 9.70 -14.63 -16.64
C ILE A 311 10.72 -14.65 -15.49
N ILE A 312 11.28 -15.81 -15.15
CA ILE A 312 12.28 -15.89 -14.07
C ILE A 312 13.56 -15.13 -14.46
N ALA A 313 14.02 -15.27 -15.71
CA ALA A 313 15.17 -14.54 -16.22
C ALA A 313 14.95 -13.03 -16.15
N SER A 314 13.82 -12.52 -16.64
CA SER A 314 13.47 -11.10 -16.58
C SER A 314 13.52 -10.55 -15.15
N ASN A 315 12.99 -11.30 -14.19
CA ASN A 315 13.03 -10.92 -12.77
C ASN A 315 14.46 -10.91 -12.19
N ILE A 316 15.28 -11.90 -12.52
CA ILE A 316 16.71 -11.93 -12.12
C ILE A 316 17.43 -10.72 -12.70
N MET A 317 17.23 -10.43 -13.99
CA MET A 317 17.87 -9.32 -14.68
C MET A 317 17.46 -7.98 -14.06
N TYR A 318 16.16 -7.80 -13.80
CA TYR A 318 15.66 -6.61 -13.12
C TYR A 318 16.27 -6.44 -11.73
N VAL A 319 16.18 -7.46 -10.86
CA VAL A 319 16.74 -7.38 -9.50
C VAL A 319 18.22 -7.06 -9.58
N VAL A 320 19.02 -7.82 -10.34
CA VAL A 320 20.46 -7.57 -10.43
C VAL A 320 20.79 -6.18 -10.99
N GLY A 321 20.03 -5.70 -11.97
CA GLY A 321 20.18 -4.37 -12.55
C GLY A 321 19.94 -3.24 -11.54
N GLN A 322 19.03 -3.44 -10.58
CA GLN A 322 18.74 -2.45 -9.52
C GLN A 322 19.82 -2.35 -8.44
N TYR A 323 20.75 -3.33 -8.32
CA TYR A 323 21.77 -3.38 -7.26
C TYR A 323 23.22 -3.23 -7.76
N PRO A 324 23.59 -2.08 -8.37
CA PRO A 324 24.94 -1.89 -8.91
C PRO A 324 26.02 -1.85 -7.82
N ARG A 325 25.70 -1.46 -6.58
CA ARG A 325 26.64 -1.47 -5.44
C ARG A 325 27.15 -2.89 -5.17
N PHE A 326 26.22 -3.84 -5.05
CA PHE A 326 26.52 -5.26 -4.84
C PHE A 326 27.38 -5.83 -5.98
N LEU A 327 27.01 -5.57 -7.23
CA LEU A 327 27.75 -6.06 -8.39
C LEU A 327 29.21 -5.58 -8.44
N ARG A 328 29.45 -4.30 -8.12
CA ARG A 328 30.81 -3.72 -8.07
C ARG A 328 31.69 -4.39 -7.02
N ALA A 329 31.12 -4.79 -5.88
CA ALA A 329 31.84 -5.46 -4.81
C ALA A 329 32.08 -6.96 -5.07
N HIS A 330 31.36 -7.58 -6.02
CA HIS A 330 31.35 -9.03 -6.22
C HIS A 330 31.65 -9.44 -7.68
N TRP A 331 32.91 -9.30 -8.12
CA TRP A 331 33.33 -9.59 -9.50
C TRP A 331 32.92 -10.97 -10.03
N LYS A 332 33.10 -12.05 -9.26
CA LYS A 332 32.70 -13.41 -9.69
C LYS A 332 31.21 -13.50 -9.98
N PHE A 333 30.41 -12.79 -9.18
CA PHE A 333 28.98 -12.74 -9.32
C PHE A 333 28.59 -11.94 -10.56
N LEU A 334 29.15 -10.73 -10.72
CA LEU A 334 28.96 -9.91 -11.92
C LEU A 334 29.30 -10.69 -13.19
N LYS A 335 30.43 -11.41 -13.22
CA LYS A 335 30.81 -12.25 -14.36
C LYS A 335 29.77 -13.34 -14.64
N THR A 336 29.22 -13.98 -13.61
CA THR A 336 28.20 -15.03 -13.76
C THR A 336 26.90 -14.45 -14.33
N VAL A 337 26.47 -13.30 -13.82
CA VAL A 337 25.30 -12.58 -14.33
C VAL A 337 25.50 -12.21 -15.79
N VAL A 338 26.62 -11.58 -16.13
CA VAL A 338 26.91 -11.15 -17.51
C VAL A 338 26.96 -12.34 -18.47
N ASN A 339 27.55 -13.47 -18.06
CA ASN A 339 27.51 -14.69 -18.86
C ASN A 339 26.07 -15.19 -19.05
N LYS A 340 25.24 -15.13 -18.01
CA LYS A 340 23.83 -15.51 -18.08
C LYS A 340 23.02 -14.56 -18.97
N LEU A 341 23.32 -13.26 -18.94
CA LEU A 341 22.75 -12.28 -19.88
C LEU A 341 23.10 -12.67 -21.33
N PHE A 342 24.34 -13.04 -21.60
CA PHE A 342 24.71 -13.53 -22.93
C PHE A 342 23.94 -14.80 -23.31
N GLU A 343 23.73 -15.75 -22.40
CA GLU A 343 22.86 -16.91 -22.66
C GLU A 343 21.43 -16.47 -23.01
N PHE A 344 20.86 -15.51 -22.28
CA PHE A 344 19.52 -14.99 -22.53
C PHE A 344 19.41 -14.23 -23.86
N MET A 345 20.47 -13.54 -24.30
CA MET A 345 20.51 -12.92 -25.63
C MET A 345 20.43 -13.92 -26.79
N HIS A 346 20.73 -15.21 -26.55
CA HIS A 346 20.55 -16.27 -27.56
C HIS A 346 19.18 -16.95 -27.49
N GLU A 347 18.34 -16.61 -26.51
CA GLU A 347 16.98 -17.14 -26.42
C GLU A 347 16.10 -16.47 -27.47
N THR A 348 15.23 -17.23 -28.13
CA THR A 348 14.39 -16.73 -29.24
C THR A 348 13.05 -16.15 -28.76
N HIS A 349 12.85 -16.00 -27.45
CA HIS A 349 11.61 -15.53 -26.87
C HIS A 349 11.55 -14.00 -26.90
N ASP A 350 10.42 -13.45 -27.37
CA ASP A 350 10.22 -12.01 -27.49
C ASP A 350 10.42 -11.29 -26.15
N GLY A 351 11.19 -10.20 -26.18
CA GLY A 351 11.49 -9.33 -25.05
C GLY A 351 12.58 -9.81 -24.09
N VAL A 352 13.08 -11.05 -24.21
CA VAL A 352 14.19 -11.55 -23.35
C VAL A 352 15.56 -11.05 -23.83
N GLN A 353 15.70 -10.76 -25.13
CA GLN A 353 16.96 -10.30 -25.73
C GLN A 353 17.25 -8.81 -25.48
N ASP A 354 16.22 -8.01 -25.22
CA ASP A 354 16.28 -6.57 -25.00
C ASP A 354 16.47 -6.22 -23.52
#